data_AF-A0A6J4N4S6-F1
#
_entry.id   AF-A0A6J4N4S6-F1
#
_cell.length_a   1.000
_cell.length_b   1.000
_cell.length_c   1.000
_cell.angle_alpha   90.00
_cell.angle_beta   90.00
_cell.angle_gamma   90.00
#
_symmetry.space_group_name_H-M   'P 1'
#
loop_
_entity.id
_entity.type
_entity.pdbx_description
1 polymer ?
#
loop_
_entity_poly.entity_id
_entity_poly.type
_entity_poly.pdbx_seq_one_letter_code
_entity_poly.pdbx_strand_id
1 'polypeptide(L)'
;MNAHQSRNRTRERLLALEPETPALRAEYERSLAAMLEVPLSKTRRVSLAVVLVGAVASGGLLAALLLTESAAPARTRIAFGVGVAFALAWAIYSARILYRGTYRRKTDSTTAAGMAFGFTIVTAVGFALVMGRRLDPFLMFGFLFVLPAAVILLRTAVEQSELRTHERILELEYRLARLSETLGGGAAASRGGGSGPRPLP
;
A
#
# COMPACT_ATOMS: atom_id res chain seq x y z
N MET A 1 -19.05 26.33 39.23
CA MET A 1 -17.94 26.05 38.27
C MET A 1 -17.53 24.60 38.46
N ASN A 2 -17.77 23.74 37.46
CA ASN A 2 -17.79 22.28 37.66
C ASN A 2 -16.39 21.70 37.86
N ALA A 3 -16.22 20.87 38.89
CA ALA A 3 -14.95 20.21 39.23
C ALA A 3 -14.36 19.39 38.06
N HIS A 4 -15.21 18.89 37.16
CA HIS A 4 -14.79 18.22 35.93
C HIS A 4 -14.01 19.13 34.96
N GLN A 5 -14.35 20.42 34.90
CA GLN A 5 -13.74 21.36 33.95
C GLN A 5 -12.34 21.78 34.40
N SER A 6 -12.13 21.90 35.73
CA SER A 6 -10.82 22.13 36.35
C SER A 6 -9.87 20.98 36.03
N ARG A 7 -10.33 19.73 36.24
CA ARG A 7 -9.52 18.52 36.07
C ARG A 7 -9.08 18.28 34.62
N ASN A 8 -9.92 18.61 33.65
CA ASN A 8 -9.55 18.52 32.23
C ASN A 8 -8.50 19.57 31.86
N ARG A 9 -8.59 20.78 32.42
CA ARG A 9 -7.66 21.89 32.12
C ARG A 9 -6.27 21.66 32.71
N THR A 10 -6.16 21.09 33.91
CA THR A 10 -4.87 20.68 34.48
C THR A 10 -4.27 19.50 33.73
N ARG A 11 -5.09 18.55 33.29
CA ARG A 11 -4.64 17.43 32.45
C ARG A 11 -4.08 17.90 31.11
N GLU A 12 -4.74 18.84 30.45
CA GLU A 12 -4.25 19.45 29.20
C GLU A 12 -2.95 20.24 29.42
N ARG A 13 -2.83 20.96 30.54
CA ARG A 13 -1.59 21.67 30.90
C ARG A 13 -0.43 20.73 31.25
N LEU A 14 -0.70 19.58 31.86
CA LEU A 14 0.32 18.56 32.16
C LEU A 14 0.75 17.81 30.91
N LEU A 15 -0.19 17.47 30.01
CA LEU A 15 0.12 16.89 28.69
C LEU A 15 0.90 17.84 27.79
N ALA A 16 0.75 19.15 27.97
CA ALA A 16 1.51 20.17 27.25
C ALA A 16 2.90 20.44 27.85
N LEU A 17 3.16 20.00 29.09
CA LEU A 17 4.43 20.18 29.80
C LEU A 17 5.28 18.90 29.81
N GLU A 18 4.74 17.78 29.36
CA GLU A 18 5.46 16.51 29.23
C GLU A 18 6.32 16.57 27.96
N PRO A 19 7.65 16.69 28.07
CA PRO A 19 8.50 16.76 26.90
C PRO A 19 8.38 15.45 26.15
N GLU A 20 7.75 15.46 24.97
CA GLU A 20 7.83 14.38 24.00
C GLU A 20 9.31 14.03 23.85
N THR A 21 9.76 12.94 24.44
CA THR A 21 11.16 12.54 24.39
C THR A 21 11.49 12.27 22.92
N PRO A 22 12.27 13.14 22.25
CA PRO A 22 12.49 13.05 20.81
C PRO A 22 13.20 11.75 20.43
N ALA A 23 13.89 11.13 21.39
CA ALA A 23 14.52 9.82 21.27
C ALA A 23 13.51 8.69 21.00
N LEU A 24 12.38 8.67 21.72
CA LEU A 24 11.35 7.62 21.59
C LEU A 24 10.59 7.77 20.27
N ARG A 25 10.33 9.01 19.85
CA ARG A 25 9.74 9.32 18.55
C ARG A 25 10.67 8.93 17.40
N ALA A 26 11.97 9.21 17.52
CA ALA A 26 12.96 8.82 16.52
C ALA A 26 13.14 7.29 16.41
N GLU A 27 13.03 6.55 17.52
CA GLU A 27 13.11 5.09 17.53
C GLU A 27 11.86 4.43 16.93
N TYR A 28 10.68 5.03 17.18
CA TYR A 28 9.42 4.66 16.55
C TYR A 28 9.44 4.93 15.04
N GLU A 29 9.91 6.11 14.61
CA GLU A 29 10.06 6.47 13.20
C GLU A 29 11.07 5.57 12.48
N ARG A 30 12.18 5.19 13.13
CA ARG A 30 13.14 4.22 12.57
C ARG A 30 12.53 2.83 12.42
N SER A 31 11.75 2.37 13.41
CA SER A 31 11.11 1.05 13.35
C SER A 31 10.03 1.00 12.26
N LEU A 32 9.26 2.10 12.09
CA LEU A 32 8.33 2.26 10.98
C LEU A 32 9.03 2.31 9.62
N ALA A 33 10.12 3.08 9.50
CA ALA A 33 10.89 3.17 8.27
C ALA A 33 11.50 1.80 7.89
N ALA A 34 12.04 1.08 8.86
CA ALA A 34 12.62 -0.26 8.66
C ALA A 34 11.57 -1.31 8.28
N MET A 35 10.33 -1.21 8.77
CA MET A 35 9.22 -2.08 8.34
C MET A 35 8.65 -1.70 6.97
N LEU A 36 8.73 -0.43 6.57
CA LEU A 36 8.15 0.08 5.32
C LEU A 36 9.11 0.00 4.12
N GLU A 37 10.42 0.11 4.35
CA GLU A 37 11.44 0.02 3.30
C GLU A 37 12.04 -1.39 3.22
N VAL A 38 11.25 -2.33 2.72
CA VAL A 38 11.77 -3.67 2.41
C VAL A 38 12.58 -3.60 1.11
N PRO A 39 13.91 -3.83 1.13
CA PRO A 39 14.71 -3.87 -0.09
C PRO A 39 14.14 -4.94 -1.03
N LEU A 40 14.15 -4.67 -2.35
CA LEU A 40 13.61 -5.61 -3.33
C LEU A 40 14.28 -6.97 -3.16
N SER A 41 13.50 -7.98 -2.77
CA SER A 41 13.98 -9.36 -2.77
C SER A 41 14.42 -9.73 -4.19
N LYS A 42 15.50 -10.53 -4.30
CA LYS A 42 16.02 -10.99 -5.60
C LYS A 42 14.91 -11.62 -6.45
N THR A 43 14.00 -12.35 -5.82
CA THR A 43 12.83 -12.98 -6.46
C THR A 43 11.90 -11.95 -7.12
N ARG A 44 11.59 -10.84 -6.44
CA ARG A 44 10.75 -9.77 -7.01
C ARG A 44 11.43 -9.03 -8.15
N ARG A 45 12.76 -8.85 -8.05
CA ARG A 45 13.54 -8.24 -9.14
C ARG A 45 13.51 -9.11 -10.39
N VAL A 46 13.67 -10.43 -10.23
CA VAL A 46 13.55 -11.39 -11.34
C VAL A 46 12.14 -11.40 -11.91
N SER A 47 11.10 -11.44 -11.08
CA SER A 47 9.72 -11.43 -11.59
C SER A 47 9.40 -10.17 -12.39
N LEU A 48 9.84 -8.99 -11.91
CA LEU A 48 9.66 -7.73 -12.65
C LEU A 48 10.48 -7.69 -13.95
N ALA A 49 11.68 -8.27 -13.96
CA ALA A 49 12.47 -8.40 -15.18
C ALA A 49 11.77 -9.29 -16.21
N VAL A 50 11.18 -10.41 -15.78
CA VAL A 50 10.38 -11.30 -16.65
C VAL A 50 9.16 -10.56 -17.20
N VAL A 51 8.43 -9.82 -16.36
CA VAL A 51 7.28 -9.00 -16.80
C VAL A 51 7.72 -7.94 -17.81
N LEU A 52 8.85 -7.27 -17.58
CA LEU A 52 9.41 -6.29 -18.52
C LEU A 52 9.73 -6.92 -19.87
N VAL A 53 10.45 -8.04 -19.88
CA VAL A 53 10.80 -8.75 -21.13
C VAL A 53 9.53 -9.21 -21.85
N GLY A 54 8.56 -9.78 -21.13
CA GLY A 54 7.29 -10.20 -21.70
C GLY A 54 6.50 -9.03 -22.29
N ALA A 55 6.47 -7.88 -21.61
CA ALA A 55 5.81 -6.67 -22.09
C ALA A 55 6.49 -6.12 -23.36
N VAL A 56 7.82 -6.07 -23.38
CA VAL A 56 8.57 -5.61 -24.57
C VAL A 56 8.38 -6.56 -25.75
N ALA A 57 8.46 -7.87 -25.53
CA ALA A 57 8.29 -8.87 -26.59
C ALA A 57 6.87 -8.84 -27.17
N SER A 58 5.84 -8.84 -26.31
CA SER A 58 4.45 -8.77 -26.75
C SER A 58 4.11 -7.43 -27.42
N GLY A 59 4.58 -6.31 -26.87
CA GLY A 59 4.42 -4.99 -27.48
C GLY A 59 5.11 -4.89 -28.84
N GLY A 60 6.32 -5.44 -28.97
CA GLY A 60 7.05 -5.52 -30.23
C GLY A 60 6.32 -6.35 -31.28
N LEU A 61 5.78 -7.52 -30.90
CA LEU A 61 4.98 -8.36 -31.80
C LEU A 61 3.71 -7.64 -32.26
N LEU A 62 2.96 -7.03 -31.34
CA LEU A 62 1.74 -6.29 -31.68
C LEU A 62 2.02 -5.06 -32.55
N ALA A 63 3.12 -4.35 -32.29
CA ALA A 63 3.56 -3.23 -33.11
C ALA A 63 3.98 -3.69 -34.50
N ALA A 64 4.70 -4.81 -34.61
CA ALA A 64 5.04 -5.41 -35.89
C ALA A 64 3.78 -5.77 -36.69
N LEU A 65 2.82 -6.47 -36.07
CA LEU A 65 1.54 -6.81 -36.70
C LEU A 65 0.75 -5.57 -37.15
N LEU A 66 0.71 -4.53 -36.32
CA LEU A 66 0.05 -3.26 -36.65
C LEU A 66 0.67 -2.57 -37.88
N LEU A 67 1.98 -2.73 -38.09
CA LEU A 67 2.72 -2.14 -39.22
C LEU A 67 2.69 -3.03 -40.47
N THR A 68 2.72 -4.36 -40.32
CA THR A 68 2.78 -5.30 -41.45
C THR A 68 1.42 -5.65 -42.02
N GLU A 69 0.35 -5.72 -41.21
CA GLU A 69 -1.00 -6.04 -41.67
C GLU A 69 -1.80 -4.77 -41.97
N SER A 70 -1.42 -4.07 -43.03
CA SER A 70 -2.16 -2.88 -43.51
C SER A 70 -3.58 -3.20 -43.99
N ALA A 71 -3.83 -4.43 -44.42
CA ALA A 71 -5.13 -4.93 -44.86
C ALA A 71 -6.07 -5.37 -43.71
N ALA A 72 -5.60 -5.35 -42.46
CA ALA A 72 -6.43 -5.75 -41.33
C ALA A 72 -7.64 -4.80 -41.15
N PRO A 73 -8.82 -5.33 -40.75
CA PRO A 73 -9.97 -4.51 -40.42
C PRO A 73 -9.62 -3.42 -39.40
N ALA A 74 -10.22 -2.23 -39.53
CA ALA A 74 -9.93 -1.10 -38.65
C ALA A 74 -10.06 -1.44 -37.15
N ARG A 75 -11.01 -2.31 -36.80
CA ARG A 75 -11.21 -2.81 -35.43
C ARG A 75 -9.98 -3.56 -34.89
N THR A 76 -9.39 -4.44 -35.70
CA THR A 76 -8.19 -5.21 -35.34
C THR A 76 -6.99 -4.28 -35.16
N ARG A 77 -6.84 -3.26 -36.01
CA ARG A 77 -5.78 -2.26 -35.90
C ARG A 77 -5.90 -1.44 -34.61
N ILE A 78 -7.12 -1.05 -34.23
CA ILE A 78 -7.37 -0.39 -32.94
C ILE A 78 -7.00 -1.32 -31.78
N ALA A 79 -7.38 -2.60 -31.84
CA ALA A 79 -7.05 -3.57 -30.80
C ALA A 79 -5.53 -3.75 -30.66
N PHE A 80 -4.78 -3.86 -31.76
CA PHE A 80 -3.32 -3.89 -31.72
C PHE A 80 -2.74 -2.60 -31.14
N GLY A 81 -3.24 -1.43 -31.54
CA GLY A 81 -2.79 -0.14 -31.00
C GLY A 81 -2.99 -0.04 -29.48
N VAL A 82 -4.15 -0.46 -28.97
CA VAL A 82 -4.43 -0.51 -27.53
C VAL A 82 -3.50 -1.50 -26.82
N GLY A 83 -3.27 -2.67 -27.41
CA GLY A 83 -2.34 -3.67 -26.88
C GLY A 83 -0.89 -3.15 -26.80
N VAL A 84 -0.42 -2.43 -27.82
CA VAL A 84 0.91 -1.79 -27.83
C VAL A 84 1.01 -0.73 -26.74
N ALA A 85 0.02 0.15 -26.62
CA ALA A 85 0.00 1.17 -25.57
C ALA A 85 0.05 0.56 -24.17
N PHE A 86 -0.66 -0.56 -23.97
CA PHE A 86 -0.66 -1.28 -22.71
C PHE A 86 0.67 -1.97 -22.41
N ALA A 87 1.25 -2.65 -23.40
CA ALA A 87 2.57 -3.27 -23.27
C ALA A 87 3.64 -2.22 -22.91
N LEU A 88 3.59 -1.04 -23.54
CA LEU A 88 4.45 0.09 -23.20
C LEU A 88 4.24 0.58 -21.76
N ALA A 89 3.00 0.70 -21.31
CA ALA A 89 2.71 1.09 -19.93
C ALA A 89 3.35 0.13 -18.91
N TRP A 90 3.23 -1.19 -19.13
CA TRP A 90 3.87 -2.21 -18.28
C TRP A 90 5.39 -2.20 -18.36
N ALA A 91 5.94 -1.97 -19.55
CA ALA A 91 7.38 -1.88 -19.74
C ALA A 91 7.94 -0.67 -18.98
N ILE A 92 7.33 0.51 -19.14
CA ILE A 92 7.73 1.74 -18.43
C ILE A 92 7.59 1.55 -16.91
N TYR A 93 6.48 0.98 -16.46
CA TYR A 93 6.23 0.72 -15.05
C TYR A 93 7.28 -0.23 -14.44
N SER A 94 7.51 -1.38 -15.07
CA SER A 94 8.48 -2.38 -14.61
C SER A 94 9.92 -1.84 -14.65
N ALA A 95 10.29 -1.14 -15.72
CA ALA A 95 11.60 -0.52 -15.86
C ALA A 95 11.84 0.55 -14.79
N ARG A 96 10.82 1.38 -14.49
CA ARG A 96 10.92 2.42 -13.45
C ARG A 96 11.15 1.82 -12.07
N ILE A 97 10.49 0.71 -11.74
CA ILE A 97 10.70 0.01 -10.46
C ILE A 97 12.09 -0.62 -10.42
N LEU A 98 12.52 -1.27 -11.51
CA LEU A 98 13.87 -1.84 -11.60
C LEU A 98 14.96 -0.78 -11.45
N TYR A 99 14.78 0.39 -12.07
CA TYR A 99 15.73 1.50 -12.01
C TYR A 99 15.81 2.12 -10.60
N ARG A 100 14.66 2.25 -9.92
CA ARG A 100 14.60 2.77 -8.56
C ARG A 100 15.19 1.85 -7.49
N GLY A 101 15.27 0.54 -7.75
CA GLY A 101 15.84 -0.45 -6.83
C GLY A 101 15.10 -0.60 -5.49
N THR A 102 14.03 0.16 -5.27
CA THR A 102 13.20 0.20 -4.08
C THR A 102 11.74 -0.01 -4.48
N TYR A 103 11.03 -0.90 -3.78
CA TYR A 103 9.62 -1.21 -4.05
C TYR A 103 8.78 -0.64 -2.93
N ARG A 104 8.07 0.46 -3.21
CA ARG A 104 7.18 1.09 -2.23
C ARG A 104 5.87 0.33 -2.24
N ARG A 105 5.75 -0.66 -1.36
CA ARG A 105 4.62 -1.61 -1.30
C ARG A 105 3.25 -0.94 -1.31
N LYS A 106 3.12 0.25 -0.73
CA LYS A 106 1.84 0.98 -0.63
C LYS A 106 1.43 1.67 -1.94
N THR A 107 2.36 2.30 -2.65
CA THR A 107 2.07 3.05 -3.88
C THR A 107 2.16 2.18 -5.13
N ASP A 108 3.15 1.29 -5.16
CA ASP A 108 3.42 0.47 -6.34
C ASP A 108 2.38 -0.65 -6.47
N SER A 109 1.92 -1.25 -5.37
CA SER A 109 0.86 -2.28 -5.45
C SER A 109 -0.46 -1.69 -5.96
N THR A 110 -0.85 -0.50 -5.49
CA THR A 110 -2.08 0.16 -5.92
C THR A 110 -2.00 0.59 -7.38
N THR A 111 -0.83 1.05 -7.84
CA THR A 111 -0.63 1.43 -9.25
C THR A 111 -0.69 0.20 -10.16
N ALA A 112 0.00 -0.89 -9.81
CA ALA A 112 -0.06 -2.15 -10.57
C ALA A 112 -1.48 -2.73 -10.60
N ALA A 113 -2.17 -2.74 -9.45
CA ALA A 113 -3.55 -3.18 -9.34
C ALA A 113 -4.49 -2.33 -10.22
N GLY A 114 -4.33 -1.00 -10.19
CA GLY A 114 -5.09 -0.08 -11.03
C GLY A 114 -4.84 -0.28 -12.52
N MET A 115 -3.58 -0.48 -12.92
CA MET A 115 -3.22 -0.79 -14.32
C MET A 115 -3.82 -2.12 -14.78
N ALA A 116 -3.70 -3.17 -13.96
CA ALA A 116 -4.28 -4.48 -14.26
C ALA A 116 -5.80 -4.42 -14.38
N PHE A 117 -6.47 -3.77 -13.43
CA PHE A 117 -7.92 -3.60 -13.44
C PHE A 117 -8.42 -2.77 -14.62
N GLY A 118 -7.80 -1.62 -14.87
CA GLY A 118 -8.12 -0.77 -16.02
C GLY A 118 -7.98 -1.51 -17.33
N PHE A 119 -6.93 -2.32 -17.48
CA PHE A 119 -6.76 -3.17 -18.65
C PHE A 119 -7.78 -4.27 -18.78
N THR A 120 -8.12 -4.93 -17.67
CA THR A 120 -9.19 -5.93 -17.67
C THR A 120 -10.50 -5.32 -18.17
N ILE A 121 -10.86 -4.11 -17.71
CA ILE A 121 -12.05 -3.40 -18.19
C ILE A 121 -11.93 -3.08 -19.68
N VAL A 122 -10.83 -2.42 -20.09
CA VAL A 122 -10.63 -2.01 -21.49
C VAL A 122 -10.67 -3.22 -22.42
N THR A 123 -10.04 -4.32 -22.02
CA THR A 123 -10.00 -5.58 -22.78
C THR A 123 -11.38 -6.22 -22.83
N ALA A 124 -12.07 -6.34 -21.70
CA ALA A 124 -13.41 -6.92 -21.64
C ALA A 124 -14.42 -6.13 -22.48
N VAL A 125 -14.43 -4.80 -22.33
CA VAL A 125 -15.29 -3.90 -23.12
C VAL A 125 -14.90 -3.93 -24.59
N GLY A 126 -13.60 -3.87 -24.90
CA GLY A 126 -13.09 -3.95 -26.27
C GLY A 126 -13.51 -5.24 -26.97
N PHE A 127 -13.35 -6.39 -26.31
CA PHE A 127 -13.82 -7.67 -26.84
C PHE A 127 -15.34 -7.69 -27.01
N ALA A 128 -16.11 -7.23 -26.03
CA ALA A 128 -17.57 -7.19 -26.12
C ALA A 128 -18.05 -6.35 -27.32
N LEU A 129 -17.38 -5.22 -27.60
CA LEU A 129 -17.71 -4.34 -28.73
C LEU A 129 -17.27 -4.92 -30.08
N VAL A 130 -16.15 -5.65 -30.13
CA VAL A 130 -15.61 -6.21 -31.38
C VAL A 130 -16.32 -7.51 -31.79
N MET A 131 -16.59 -8.41 -30.84
CA MET A 131 -17.15 -9.75 -31.10
C MET A 131 -18.69 -9.80 -31.10
N GLY A 132 -19.37 -8.77 -30.59
CA GLY A 132 -20.83 -8.76 -30.51
C GLY A 132 -21.39 -9.79 -29.51
N ARG A 133 -22.66 -10.19 -29.68
CA ARG A 133 -23.42 -11.01 -28.71
C ARG A 133 -23.06 -12.49 -28.65
N ARG A 134 -22.12 -12.98 -29.48
CA ARG A 134 -21.69 -14.38 -29.45
C ARG A 134 -20.65 -14.54 -28.36
N LEU A 135 -21.07 -15.17 -27.25
CA LEU A 135 -20.22 -15.57 -26.13
C LEU A 135 -19.22 -16.65 -26.59
N ASP A 136 -18.14 -16.22 -27.23
CA ASP A 136 -17.07 -17.09 -27.70
C ASP A 136 -16.11 -17.51 -26.57
N PRO A 137 -15.31 -18.59 -26.78
CA PRO A 137 -14.29 -19.08 -25.84
C PRO A 137 -13.29 -18.01 -25.35
N PHE A 138 -13.15 -16.90 -26.07
CA PHE A 138 -12.32 -15.77 -25.69
C PHE A 138 -12.77 -15.08 -24.39
N LEU A 139 -14.07 -15.10 -24.07
CA LEU A 139 -14.56 -14.58 -22.79
C LEU A 139 -14.04 -15.43 -21.62
N MET A 140 -13.90 -16.75 -21.81
CA MET A 140 -13.27 -17.63 -20.83
C MET A 140 -11.78 -17.32 -20.65
N PHE A 141 -11.06 -17.01 -21.72
CA PHE A 141 -9.67 -16.54 -21.62
C PHE A 141 -9.55 -15.20 -20.90
N GLY A 142 -10.49 -14.28 -21.11
CA GLY A 142 -10.58 -13.04 -20.33
C GLY A 142 -10.71 -13.34 -18.84
N PHE A 143 -11.67 -14.18 -18.44
CA PHE A 143 -11.85 -14.62 -17.06
C PHE A 143 -10.64 -15.36 -16.48
N LEU A 144 -9.92 -16.13 -17.30
CA LEU A 144 -8.68 -16.82 -16.91
C LEU A 144 -7.59 -15.84 -16.48
N PHE A 145 -7.58 -14.62 -17.01
CA PHE A 145 -6.69 -13.55 -16.56
C PHE A 145 -7.28 -12.70 -15.43
N VAL A 146 -8.60 -12.45 -15.43
CA VAL A 146 -9.27 -11.65 -14.39
C VAL A 146 -9.18 -12.33 -13.01
N LEU A 147 -9.44 -13.64 -12.95
CA LEU A 147 -9.44 -14.39 -11.69
C LEU A 147 -8.10 -14.33 -10.94
N PRO A 148 -6.97 -14.70 -11.54
CA PRO A 148 -5.68 -14.59 -10.86
C PRO A 148 -5.30 -13.14 -10.56
N ALA A 149 -5.64 -12.18 -11.43
CA ALA A 149 -5.43 -10.76 -11.14
C ALA A 149 -6.22 -10.32 -9.89
N ALA A 150 -7.49 -10.69 -9.80
CA ALA A 150 -8.34 -10.41 -8.64
C ALA A 150 -7.82 -11.09 -7.37
N VAL A 151 -7.35 -12.34 -7.46
CA VAL A 151 -6.74 -13.05 -6.32
C VAL A 151 -5.44 -12.38 -5.86
N ILE A 152 -4.59 -11.93 -6.79
CA ILE A 152 -3.37 -11.19 -6.46
C ILE A 152 -3.72 -9.87 -5.77
N LEU A 153 -4.73 -9.16 -6.28
CA LEU A 153 -5.23 -7.90 -5.73
C LEU A 153 -5.82 -8.10 -4.33
N LEU A 154 -6.56 -9.18 -4.13
CA LEU A 154 -7.12 -9.57 -2.84
C LEU A 154 -6.01 -9.92 -1.85
N ARG A 155 -5.02 -10.73 -2.25
CA ARG A 155 -3.85 -11.04 -1.40
C ARG A 155 -3.09 -9.78 -1.00
N THR A 156 -2.89 -8.85 -1.93
CA THR A 156 -2.25 -7.57 -1.61
C THR A 156 -3.09 -6.72 -0.67
N ALA A 157 -4.42 -6.71 -0.82
CA ALA A 157 -5.31 -6.02 0.11
C ALA A 157 -5.28 -6.65 1.51
N VAL A 158 -5.23 -7.98 1.60
CA VAL A 158 -5.10 -8.72 2.87
C VAL A 158 -3.76 -8.41 3.53
N GLU A 159 -2.65 -8.50 2.81
CA GLU A 159 -1.32 -8.13 3.33
C GLU A 159 -1.28 -6.67 3.81
N GLN A 160 -1.97 -5.74 3.13
CA GLN A 160 -2.10 -4.37 3.59
C GLN A 160 -2.96 -4.22 4.85
N SER A 161 -3.99 -5.06 5.01
CA SER A 161 -4.81 -5.09 6.21
C SER A 161 -4.04 -5.63 7.42
N GLU A 162 -3.17 -6.62 7.21
CA GLU A 162 -2.28 -7.16 8.24
C GLU A 162 -1.29 -6.09 8.71
N LEU A 163 -0.67 -5.36 7.77
CA LEU A 163 0.22 -4.25 8.09
C LEU A 163 -0.49 -3.15 8.89
N ARG A 164 -1.72 -2.77 8.50
CA ARG A 164 -2.52 -1.81 9.28
C ARG A 164 -2.87 -2.34 10.66
N THR A 165 -3.09 -3.65 10.80
CA THR A 165 -3.42 -4.26 12.09
C THR A 165 -2.20 -4.25 13.01
N HIS A 166 -1.02 -4.57 12.50
CA HIS A 166 0.24 -4.44 13.25
C HIS A 166 0.52 -2.99 13.65
N GLU A 167 0.30 -2.03 12.76
CA GLU A 167 0.43 -0.60 13.07
C GLU A 167 -0.50 -0.18 14.21
N ARG A 168 -1.76 -0.68 14.20
CA ARG A 168 -2.73 -0.44 15.27
C ARG A 168 -2.34 -1.11 16.59
N ILE A 169 -1.79 -2.32 16.54
CA ILE A 169 -1.34 -3.03 17.75
C ILE A 169 -0.17 -2.28 18.38
N LEU A 170 0.80 -1.84 17.59
CA LEU A 170 1.92 -1.02 18.08
C LEU A 170 1.44 0.31 18.65
N GLU A 171 0.44 0.96 18.03
CA GLU A 171 -0.19 2.17 18.56
C GLU A 171 -0.87 1.90 19.92
N LEU A 172 -1.51 0.74 20.08
CA LEU A 172 -2.16 0.34 21.32
C LEU A 172 -1.16 -0.01 22.42
N GLU A 173 -0.08 -0.73 22.11
CA GLU A 173 1.01 -1.02 23.05
C GLU A 173 1.65 0.28 23.55
N TYR A 174 1.91 1.23 22.66
CA TYR A 174 2.41 2.55 23.03
C TYR A 174 1.43 3.30 23.95
N ARG A 175 0.13 3.29 23.62
CA ARG A 175 -0.91 3.90 24.48
C ARG A 175 -1.00 3.22 25.84
N LEU A 176 -0.85 1.91 25.92
CA LEU A 176 -0.88 1.14 27.16
C LEU A 176 0.35 1.43 28.03
N ALA A 177 1.55 1.47 27.44
CA ALA A 177 2.78 1.86 28.12
C ALA A 177 2.67 3.28 28.70
N ARG A 178 2.10 4.21 27.92
CA ARG A 178 1.84 5.58 28.37
C ARG A 178 0.87 5.62 29.56
N LEU A 179 -0.20 4.83 29.53
CA LEU A 179 -1.17 4.75 30.62
C LEU A 179 -0.58 4.11 31.88
N SER A 180 0.24 3.07 31.75
CA SER A 180 0.89 2.42 32.89
C SER A 180 1.90 3.33 33.57
N GLU A 181 2.67 4.11 32.81
CA GLU A 181 3.59 5.12 33.33
C GLU A 181 2.85 6.22 34.10
N THR A 182 1.72 6.70 33.55
CA THR A 182 0.86 7.70 34.22
C THR A 182 0.31 7.18 35.56
N LEU A 183 -0.11 5.90 35.62
CA LEU A 183 -0.64 5.28 36.83
C LEU A 183 0.44 4.95 37.85
N GLY A 184 1.60 4.46 37.41
CA GLY A 184 2.76 4.14 38.25
C GLY A 184 3.37 5.37 38.90
N GLY A 185 3.50 6.47 38.16
CA GLY A 185 3.97 7.76 38.69
C GLY A 185 3.02 8.37 39.72
N GLY A 186 1.70 8.23 39.51
CA GLY A 186 0.68 8.70 40.47
C GLY A 186 0.68 7.92 41.80
N ALA A 187 0.99 6.62 41.76
CA ALA A 187 1.10 5.80 42.97
C ALA A 187 2.37 6.10 43.78
N ALA A 188 3.49 6.44 43.12
CA ALA A 188 4.71 6.86 43.80
C ALA A 188 4.57 8.25 44.45
N ALA A 189 3.89 9.19 43.78
CA ALA A 189 3.66 10.54 44.31
C ALA A 189 2.72 10.57 45.53
N SER A 190 1.75 9.66 45.63
CA SER A 190 0.81 9.63 46.76
C SER A 190 1.40 9.06 48.06
N ARG A 191 2.46 8.24 48.00
CA ARG A 191 3.14 7.71 49.19
C ARG A 191 4.14 8.67 49.84
N GLY A 192 4.56 9.73 49.13
CA GLY A 192 5.54 10.71 49.64
C GLY A 192 4.96 11.91 50.40
N GLY A 193 3.63 12.11 50.39
CA GLY A 193 3.00 13.35 50.89
C GLY A 193 2.58 13.39 52.38
N GLY A 194 2.95 12.37 53.18
CA GLY A 194 2.34 12.12 54.50
C GLY A 194 3.06 12.65 55.76
N SER A 195 4.24 13.27 55.67
CA SER A 195 4.98 13.71 56.87
C SER A 195 5.17 15.22 56.91
N GLY A 196 4.06 15.95 57.13
CA GLY A 196 4.12 17.35 57.53
C GLY A 196 4.55 17.47 59.00
N PRO A 197 5.55 18.30 59.34
CA PRO A 197 5.99 18.48 60.72
C PRO A 197 4.86 19.07 61.57
N ARG A 198 4.54 18.41 62.70
CA ARG A 198 3.62 18.93 63.71
C ARG A 198 4.19 20.24 64.26
N PRO A 199 3.43 21.35 64.28
CA PRO A 199 3.83 22.54 65.00
C PRO A 199 3.89 22.22 66.50
N LEU A 200 5.03 22.50 67.12
CA LEU A 200 5.21 22.41 68.56
C LEU A 200 4.52 23.59 69.24
N PRO A 201 4.00 23.39 70.48
CA PRO A 201 3.19 24.35 71.21
C PRO A 201 3.97 25.58 71.70
#